data_AF-A0A949DVL2-F1
#
_entry.id   AF-A0A949DVL2-F1
#
_cell.length_a   1.000
_cell.length_b   1.000
_cell.length_c   1.000
_cell.angle_alpha   90.00
_cell.angle_beta   90.00
_cell.angle_gamma   90.00
#
_symmetry.space_group_name_H-M   'P 1'
#
loop_
_entity.id
_entity.type
_entity.pdbx_description
1 polymer ?
#
loop_
_entity_poly.entity_id
_entity_poly.type
_entity_poly.pdbx_seq_one_letter_code
_entity_poly.pdbx_strand_id
1 'polypeptide(L)'
;MNTNKASTVSLLALMAFLAASLLLVNTSMAEEAYDADQYGPEEPIVWTTPTEATFTHKTHTMDAGLACDACHDEIFAMEQGATENAGDFTMQSFKEGKYCGSCHDGNTAFDATTQCGSCHSAPETAIVFTYPVKAVFFEHSIHLKKGGLACETCHKEVFAMKKGAIEEAEQTNADSGNKREYLEKLHNKYCGTCHDASKAFGYLTRCTVCHIGVKGNDALQGVEQKKEGHGESKH
;
A
#
# COMPACT_ATOMS: atom_id res chain seq x y z
N MET A 1 -57.80 60.61 -8.87
CA MET A 1 -57.06 60.28 -7.63
C MET A 1 -57.07 58.76 -7.45
N ASN A 2 -55.98 58.23 -6.91
CA ASN A 2 -55.82 56.86 -6.39
C ASN A 2 -55.47 55.74 -7.38
N THR A 3 -54.17 55.55 -7.64
CA THR A 3 -53.57 54.23 -7.81
C THR A 3 -52.13 54.23 -7.26
N ASN A 4 -51.72 53.07 -6.72
CA ASN A 4 -50.34 52.65 -6.48
C ASN A 4 -49.60 53.18 -5.23
N LYS A 5 -49.98 52.66 -4.05
CA LYS A 5 -49.05 52.57 -2.89
C LYS A 5 -48.91 51.18 -2.28
N ALA A 6 -49.70 50.18 -2.71
CA ALA A 6 -49.75 48.87 -2.04
C ALA A 6 -48.66 47.86 -2.46
N SER A 7 -47.97 48.06 -3.61
CA SER A 7 -47.08 47.02 -4.16
C SER A 7 -45.60 47.12 -3.72
N THR A 8 -45.12 48.29 -3.31
CA THR A 8 -43.68 48.48 -3.01
C THR A 8 -43.32 48.09 -1.57
N VAL A 9 -44.25 48.23 -0.63
CA VAL A 9 -44.02 47.88 0.79
C VAL A 9 -43.89 46.36 0.99
N SER A 10 -44.62 45.56 0.21
CA SER A 10 -44.57 44.09 0.29
C SER A 10 -43.27 43.49 -0.27
N LEU A 11 -42.68 44.11 -1.30
CA LEU A 11 -41.46 43.61 -1.94
C LEU A 11 -40.20 43.92 -1.13
N LEU A 12 -40.15 45.09 -0.48
CA LEU A 12 -39.07 45.48 0.44
C LEU A 12 -39.07 44.66 1.73
N ALA A 13 -40.26 44.34 2.26
CA ALA A 13 -40.37 43.47 3.44
C ALA A 13 -39.95 42.02 3.14
N LEU A 14 -40.26 41.50 1.94
CA LEU A 14 -39.87 40.16 1.52
C LEU A 14 -38.37 40.03 1.22
N MET A 15 -37.75 41.06 0.62
CA MET A 15 -36.30 41.11 0.40
C MET A 15 -35.52 41.28 1.71
N ALA A 16 -36.04 42.03 2.68
CA ALA A 16 -35.42 42.14 4.01
C ALA A 16 -35.48 40.82 4.78
N PHE A 17 -36.56 40.05 4.65
CA PHE A 17 -36.66 38.70 5.22
C PHE A 17 -35.73 37.68 4.54
N LEU A 18 -35.58 37.75 3.21
CA LEU A 18 -34.64 36.88 2.49
C LEU A 18 -33.17 37.22 2.79
N ALA A 19 -32.84 38.50 3.00
CA ALA A 19 -31.50 38.93 3.38
C ALA A 19 -31.18 38.57 4.85
N ALA A 20 -32.17 38.67 5.76
CA ALA A 20 -32.02 38.26 7.16
C ALA A 20 -31.92 36.74 7.33
N SER A 21 -32.59 35.94 6.49
CA SER A 21 -32.44 34.48 6.48
C SER A 21 -31.12 34.01 5.85
N LEU A 22 -30.54 34.80 4.93
CA LEU A 22 -29.19 34.53 4.39
C LEU A 22 -28.06 34.90 5.37
N LEU A 23 -28.31 35.74 6.38
CA LEU A 23 -27.32 36.19 7.36
C LEU A 23 -27.19 35.28 8.60
N LEU A 24 -28.02 34.23 8.73
CA LEU A 24 -28.01 33.32 9.89
C LEU A 24 -27.43 31.93 9.59
N VAL A 25 -26.95 31.66 8.37
CA VAL A 25 -26.27 30.39 8.04
C VAL A 25 -24.79 30.66 7.79
N ASN A 26 -24.14 31.34 8.72
CA ASN A 26 -22.69 31.48 8.76
C ASN A 26 -22.17 31.05 10.14
N THR A 27 -22.72 29.96 10.68
CA THR A 27 -22.00 29.18 11.68
C THR A 27 -20.78 28.61 10.98
N SER A 28 -19.65 29.27 11.20
CA SER A 28 -18.35 28.61 11.17
C SER A 28 -18.52 27.24 11.81
N MET A 29 -18.45 26.18 11.00
CA MET A 29 -18.11 24.87 11.52
C MET A 29 -16.69 25.06 12.05
N ALA A 30 -16.58 25.43 13.33
CA ALA A 30 -15.34 25.27 14.04
C ALA A 30 -15.07 23.78 13.96
N GLU A 31 -14.05 23.39 13.20
CA GLU A 31 -13.53 22.03 13.23
C GLU A 31 -13.16 21.77 14.69
N GLU A 32 -13.97 20.96 15.38
CA GLU A 32 -13.68 20.61 16.77
C GLU A 32 -12.29 19.99 16.80
N ALA A 33 -11.44 20.51 17.69
CA ALA A 33 -10.08 20.03 17.82
C ALA A 33 -10.11 18.53 18.17
N TYR A 34 -9.22 17.74 17.55
CA TYR A 34 -9.13 16.32 17.80
C TYR A 34 -8.83 16.04 19.28
N ASP A 35 -9.71 15.28 19.94
CA ASP A 35 -9.53 14.86 21.31
C ASP A 35 -8.96 13.43 21.35
N ALA A 36 -7.66 13.33 21.62
CA ALA A 36 -6.97 12.05 21.66
C ALA A 36 -7.39 11.17 22.85
N ASP A 37 -7.94 11.74 23.92
CA ASP A 37 -8.45 10.95 25.05
C ASP A 37 -9.77 10.26 24.68
N GLN A 38 -10.56 10.88 23.80
CA GLN A 38 -11.81 10.32 23.30
C GLN A 38 -11.60 9.36 22.12
N TYR A 39 -10.69 9.72 21.20
CA TYR A 39 -10.57 9.05 19.91
C TYR A 39 -9.30 8.23 19.74
N GLY A 40 -8.40 8.23 20.73
CA GLY A 40 -7.10 7.55 20.67
C GLY A 40 -5.99 8.41 20.03
N PRO A 41 -4.80 7.83 19.83
CA PRO A 41 -3.69 8.52 19.18
C PRO A 41 -4.02 9.00 17.76
N GLU A 42 -3.70 10.26 17.46
CA GLU A 42 -3.92 10.85 16.13
C GLU A 42 -2.96 10.26 15.09
N GLU A 43 -1.71 10.02 15.50
CA GLU A 43 -0.68 9.47 14.63
C GLU A 43 -1.02 8.02 14.23
N PRO A 44 -0.91 7.69 12.93
CA PRO A 44 -1.16 6.33 12.48
C PRO A 44 -0.16 5.33 13.07
N ILE A 45 -0.64 4.13 13.38
CA ILE A 45 0.23 2.98 13.65
C ILE A 45 0.72 2.46 12.30
N VAL A 46 2.04 2.39 12.12
CA VAL A 46 2.67 1.89 10.88
C VAL A 46 3.50 0.65 11.19
N TRP A 47 3.08 -0.47 10.61
CA TRP A 47 3.89 -1.69 10.56
C TRP A 47 4.74 -1.68 9.29
N THR A 48 6.00 -2.08 9.37
CA THR A 48 6.89 -2.14 8.19
C THR A 48 7.35 -3.57 7.84
N THR A 49 7.01 -4.55 8.67
CA THR A 49 7.43 -5.95 8.53
C THR A 49 6.22 -6.87 8.67
N PRO A 50 6.02 -7.86 7.76
CA PRO A 50 6.83 -8.18 6.59
C PRO A 50 6.62 -7.24 5.39
N THR A 51 5.57 -6.42 5.43
CA THR A 51 5.23 -5.39 4.45
C THR A 51 4.64 -4.18 5.17
N GLU A 52 4.62 -3.03 4.52
CA GLU A 52 4.03 -1.82 5.10
C GLU A 52 2.52 -1.96 5.26
N ALA A 53 1.98 -1.62 6.43
CA ALA A 53 0.56 -1.52 6.71
C ALA A 53 0.29 -0.38 7.68
N THR A 54 -0.83 0.32 7.53
CA THR A 54 -1.20 1.45 8.41
C THR A 54 -2.56 1.24 9.06
N PHE A 55 -2.69 1.65 10.31
CA PHE A 55 -3.95 1.74 11.05
C PHE A 55 -4.13 3.14 11.65
N THR A 56 -5.35 3.66 11.59
CA THR A 56 -5.71 5.00 12.08
C THR A 56 -6.85 4.91 13.09
N HIS A 57 -6.61 5.39 14.33
CA HIS A 57 -7.67 5.42 15.33
C HIS A 57 -8.83 6.29 14.90
N LYS A 58 -8.56 7.51 14.42
CA LYS A 58 -9.59 8.45 13.94
C LYS A 58 -10.64 7.80 13.03
N THR A 59 -10.22 6.95 12.09
CA THR A 59 -11.14 6.28 11.16
C THR A 59 -12.06 5.27 11.86
N HIS A 60 -11.56 4.63 12.91
CA HIS A 60 -12.32 3.61 13.65
C HIS A 60 -13.16 4.23 14.78
N THR A 61 -12.63 5.23 15.49
CA THR A 61 -13.29 5.84 16.66
C THR A 61 -14.14 7.04 16.26
N MET A 62 -13.55 8.06 15.65
CA MET A 62 -14.25 9.30 15.29
C MET A 62 -15.18 9.10 14.08
N ASP A 63 -14.68 8.51 13.00
CA ASP A 63 -15.44 8.41 11.75
C ASP A 63 -16.46 7.25 11.79
N ALA A 64 -16.08 6.10 12.36
CA ALA A 64 -16.94 4.92 12.48
C ALA A 64 -17.67 4.79 13.83
N GLY A 65 -17.35 5.64 14.83
CA GLY A 65 -18.06 5.69 16.10
C GLY A 65 -17.76 4.54 17.06
N LEU A 66 -16.66 3.81 16.89
CA LEU A 66 -16.30 2.71 17.79
C LEU A 66 -15.79 3.24 19.13
N ALA A 67 -16.28 2.64 20.22
CA ALA A 67 -15.77 2.89 21.55
C ALA A 67 -14.44 2.14 21.78
N CYS A 68 -13.64 2.61 22.74
CA CYS A 68 -12.33 2.04 23.05
C CYS A 68 -12.41 0.54 23.40
N ASP A 69 -13.47 0.15 24.11
CA ASP A 69 -13.72 -1.22 24.57
C ASP A 69 -14.18 -2.16 23.45
N ALA A 70 -14.52 -1.63 22.27
CA ALA A 70 -14.79 -2.45 21.09
C ALA A 70 -13.54 -3.13 20.53
N CYS A 71 -12.34 -2.63 20.89
CA CYS A 71 -11.06 -3.18 20.45
C CYS A 71 -10.15 -3.58 21.62
N HIS A 72 -10.14 -2.79 22.69
CA HIS A 72 -9.29 -3.02 23.85
C HIS A 72 -10.08 -3.61 25.03
N ASP A 73 -9.56 -4.57 25.77
CA ASP A 73 -8.25 -5.23 25.64
C ASP A 73 -8.37 -6.54 24.83
N GLU A 74 -9.59 -6.91 24.42
CA GLU A 74 -9.93 -8.24 23.93
C GLU A 74 -9.28 -8.58 22.59
N ILE A 75 -9.29 -7.63 21.65
CA ILE A 75 -8.76 -7.82 20.28
C ILE A 75 -7.32 -7.33 20.20
N PHE A 76 -7.04 -6.18 20.81
CA PHE A 76 -5.73 -5.56 20.84
C PHE A 76 -5.38 -5.15 22.27
N ALA A 77 -4.16 -5.46 22.71
CA ALA A 77 -3.62 -4.86 23.91
C ALA A 77 -3.27 -3.39 23.64
N MET A 78 -3.40 -2.52 24.65
CA MET A 78 -2.92 -1.13 24.54
C MET A 78 -1.39 -1.01 24.60
N GLU A 79 -0.70 -2.09 25.00
CA GLU A 79 0.77 -2.13 25.03
C GLU A 79 1.34 -2.14 23.61
N GLN A 80 2.23 -1.19 23.33
CA GLN A 80 2.90 -1.10 22.03
C GLN A 80 3.72 -2.36 21.72
N GLY A 81 3.54 -2.92 20.52
CA GLY A 81 4.27 -4.10 20.08
C GLY A 81 3.69 -5.43 20.59
N ALA A 82 2.69 -5.42 21.49
CA ALA A 82 2.13 -6.63 22.05
C ALA A 82 1.50 -7.53 20.97
N THR A 83 0.80 -6.94 20.01
CA THR A 83 0.17 -7.63 18.89
C THR A 83 1.21 -8.31 17.98
N GLU A 84 2.28 -7.61 17.64
CA GLU A 84 3.37 -8.14 16.81
C GLU A 84 4.12 -9.27 17.52
N ASN A 85 4.29 -9.14 18.84
CA ASN A 85 4.96 -10.13 19.68
C ASN A 85 4.12 -11.38 19.96
N ALA A 86 2.80 -11.35 19.72
CA ALA A 86 1.91 -12.50 19.92
C ALA A 86 2.23 -13.65 18.95
N GLY A 87 2.88 -13.38 17.82
CA GLY A 87 3.37 -14.38 16.88
C GLY A 87 2.30 -14.96 15.94
N ASP A 88 1.02 -14.60 16.10
CA ASP A 88 -0.08 -14.96 15.20
C ASP A 88 -0.72 -13.75 14.50
N PHE A 89 -0.08 -12.57 14.52
CA PHE A 89 -0.53 -11.40 13.76
C PHE A 89 -0.27 -11.57 12.25
N THR A 90 -1.14 -12.34 11.59
CA THR A 90 -1.02 -12.74 10.19
C THR A 90 -2.34 -12.62 9.43
N MET A 91 -2.29 -12.48 8.10
CA MET A 91 -3.49 -12.50 7.24
C MET A 91 -4.31 -13.79 7.37
N GLN A 92 -3.67 -14.91 7.71
CA GLN A 92 -4.37 -16.17 7.97
C GLN A 92 -5.22 -16.06 9.24
N SER A 93 -4.67 -15.47 10.30
CA SER A 93 -5.40 -15.22 11.53
C SER A 93 -6.53 -14.19 11.33
N PHE A 94 -6.35 -13.21 10.44
CA PHE A 94 -7.43 -12.27 10.10
C PHE A 94 -8.57 -13.00 9.40
N LYS A 95 -8.26 -13.91 8.46
CA LYS A 95 -9.26 -14.77 7.82
C LYS A 95 -10.01 -15.66 8.82
N GLU A 96 -9.37 -16.00 9.94
CA GLU A 96 -9.97 -16.78 11.05
C GLU A 96 -10.77 -15.92 12.03
N GLY A 97 -10.96 -14.62 11.75
CA GLY A 97 -11.75 -13.71 12.58
C GLY A 97 -10.98 -13.07 13.73
N LYS A 98 -9.64 -13.15 13.75
CA LYS A 98 -8.80 -12.50 14.76
C LYS A 98 -8.34 -11.11 14.32
N TYR A 99 -7.94 -10.28 15.29
CA TYR A 99 -7.37 -8.94 15.05
C TYR A 99 -8.26 -8.11 14.12
N CYS A 100 -7.70 -7.53 13.06
CA CYS A 100 -8.45 -6.74 12.07
C CYS A 100 -9.61 -7.54 11.47
N GLY A 101 -9.46 -8.85 11.32
CA GLY A 101 -10.47 -9.74 10.73
C GLY A 101 -11.68 -10.01 11.61
N SER A 102 -11.70 -9.58 12.87
CA SER A 102 -12.91 -9.65 13.71
C SER A 102 -14.03 -8.74 13.16
N CYS A 103 -13.67 -7.67 12.46
CA CYS A 103 -14.58 -6.73 11.84
C CYS A 103 -14.38 -6.63 10.32
N HIS A 104 -13.15 -6.76 9.82
CA HIS A 104 -12.86 -6.77 8.38
C HIS A 104 -13.09 -8.15 7.75
N ASP A 105 -14.31 -8.66 7.92
CA ASP A 105 -14.78 -10.00 7.55
C ASP A 105 -15.61 -10.02 6.25
N GLY A 106 -15.86 -8.86 5.65
CA GLY A 106 -16.71 -8.69 4.47
C GLY A 106 -18.19 -8.47 4.77
N ASN A 107 -18.61 -8.52 6.05
CA ASN A 107 -19.98 -8.26 6.49
C ASN A 107 -20.05 -7.01 7.37
N THR A 108 -19.20 -6.94 8.40
CA THR A 108 -19.16 -5.83 9.37
C THR A 108 -18.41 -4.63 8.77
N ALA A 109 -17.28 -4.91 8.14
CA ALA A 109 -16.51 -3.96 7.33
C ALA A 109 -16.00 -4.67 6.07
N PHE A 110 -15.19 -3.97 5.26
CA PHE A 110 -14.58 -4.57 4.10
C PHE A 110 -13.72 -5.80 4.46
N ASP A 111 -13.68 -6.80 3.60
CA ASP A 111 -12.91 -8.04 3.79
C ASP A 111 -11.39 -7.78 3.65
N ALA A 112 -10.65 -7.98 4.74
CA ALA A 112 -9.20 -7.81 4.80
C ALA A 112 -8.44 -8.73 3.81
N THR A 113 -9.03 -9.85 3.41
CA THR A 113 -8.40 -10.85 2.53
C THR A 113 -8.47 -10.49 1.04
N THR A 114 -9.25 -9.49 0.67
CA THR A 114 -9.48 -9.08 -0.72
C THR A 114 -9.14 -7.62 -0.99
N GLN A 115 -9.21 -6.75 0.01
CA GLN A 115 -8.99 -5.31 -0.14
C GLN A 115 -7.63 -4.88 0.44
N CYS A 116 -6.56 -5.52 -0.06
CA CYS A 116 -5.19 -5.39 0.46
C CYS A 116 -4.72 -3.93 0.58
N GLY A 117 -5.00 -3.12 -0.45
CA GLY A 117 -4.57 -1.73 -0.53
C GLY A 117 -5.26 -0.77 0.44
N SER A 118 -6.26 -1.23 1.20
CA SER A 118 -6.90 -0.42 2.24
C SER A 118 -6.01 -0.26 3.47
N CYS A 119 -5.12 -1.22 3.71
CA CYS A 119 -4.17 -1.18 4.81
C CYS A 119 -2.72 -1.17 4.31
N HIS A 120 -2.43 -1.90 3.23
CA HIS A 120 -1.07 -2.08 2.73
C HIS A 120 -0.68 -1.06 1.66
N SER A 121 0.49 -0.46 1.83
CA SER A 121 1.13 0.40 0.83
C SER A 121 2.03 -0.42 -0.07
N ALA A 122 1.86 -0.29 -1.39
CA ALA A 122 2.84 -0.85 -2.32
C ALA A 122 4.15 -0.04 -2.25
N PRO A 123 5.33 -0.69 -2.21
CA PRO A 123 6.62 0.00 -2.23
C PRO A 123 6.73 0.99 -3.39
N GLU A 124 7.05 2.25 -3.07
CA GLU A 124 7.24 3.29 -4.08
C GLU A 124 8.51 3.07 -4.91
N THR A 125 9.55 2.54 -4.27
CA THR A 125 10.85 2.28 -4.89
C THR A 125 10.91 0.91 -5.55
N ALA A 126 11.76 0.79 -6.57
CA ALA A 126 12.05 -0.48 -7.20
C ALA A 126 12.57 -1.52 -6.20
N ILE A 127 12.05 -2.75 -6.30
CA ILE A 127 12.63 -3.94 -5.69
C ILE A 127 13.73 -4.43 -6.61
N VAL A 128 14.91 -4.68 -6.05
CA VAL A 128 16.03 -5.26 -6.80
C VAL A 128 16.35 -6.63 -6.22
N PHE A 129 16.08 -7.67 -6.99
CA PHE A 129 16.50 -9.03 -6.67
C PHE A 129 18.00 -9.16 -6.90
N THR A 130 18.68 -9.70 -5.91
CA THR A 130 20.14 -9.85 -5.91
C THR A 130 20.60 -11.30 -6.05
N TYR A 131 19.67 -12.24 -5.87
CA TYR A 131 19.91 -13.67 -5.95
C TYR A 131 18.64 -14.39 -6.49
N PRO A 132 18.77 -15.50 -7.24
CA PRO A 132 20.00 -16.11 -7.75
C PRO A 132 20.57 -15.43 -8.99
N VAL A 133 19.87 -14.43 -9.53
CA VAL A 133 20.37 -13.54 -10.57
C VAL A 133 20.51 -12.15 -9.98
N LYS A 134 21.73 -11.58 -10.08
CA LYS A 134 21.99 -10.23 -9.58
C LYS A 134 21.33 -9.18 -10.47
N ALA A 135 20.75 -8.17 -9.84
CA ALA A 135 20.28 -6.95 -10.49
C ALA A 135 19.10 -7.18 -11.45
N VAL A 136 18.07 -7.90 -10.97
CA VAL A 136 16.76 -7.92 -11.61
C VAL A 136 15.88 -6.91 -10.89
N PHE A 137 15.37 -5.89 -11.58
CA PHE A 137 14.50 -4.90 -10.95
C PHE A 137 13.03 -5.19 -11.21
N PHE A 138 12.19 -4.76 -10.28
CA PHE A 138 10.74 -4.83 -10.36
C PHE A 138 10.14 -3.57 -9.70
N GLU A 139 9.14 -2.98 -10.34
CA GLU A 139 8.43 -1.81 -9.82
C GLU A 139 6.93 -2.06 -9.77
N HIS A 140 6.32 -1.87 -8.59
CA HIS A 140 4.87 -1.98 -8.43
C HIS A 140 4.11 -0.97 -9.28
N SER A 141 4.62 0.27 -9.39
CA SER A 141 3.95 1.34 -10.14
C SER A 141 3.70 0.95 -11.60
N ILE A 142 4.63 0.26 -12.24
CA ILE A 142 4.49 -0.23 -13.61
C ILE A 142 3.40 -1.29 -13.69
N HIS A 143 3.39 -2.26 -12.79
CA HIS A 143 2.45 -3.38 -12.84
C HIS A 143 1.04 -3.01 -12.41
N LEU A 144 0.90 -2.18 -11.37
CA LEU A 144 -0.39 -1.73 -10.84
C LEU A 144 -0.98 -0.61 -11.71
N LYS A 145 -0.21 0.45 -12.00
CA LYS A 145 -0.76 1.65 -12.69
C LYS A 145 -0.79 1.49 -14.20
N LYS A 146 0.29 0.99 -14.81
CA LYS A 146 0.35 0.81 -16.28
C LYS A 146 -0.19 -0.54 -16.72
N GLY A 147 0.09 -1.59 -15.94
CA GLY A 147 -0.36 -2.96 -16.21
C GLY A 147 -1.79 -3.24 -15.76
N GLY A 148 -2.36 -2.42 -14.87
CA GLY A 148 -3.71 -2.62 -14.35
C GLY A 148 -3.88 -3.92 -13.56
N LEU A 149 -2.78 -4.49 -13.05
CA LEU A 149 -2.82 -5.75 -12.32
C LEU A 149 -3.31 -5.54 -10.88
N ALA A 150 -4.13 -6.47 -10.40
CA ALA A 150 -4.56 -6.51 -9.02
C ALA A 150 -3.52 -7.22 -8.14
N CYS A 151 -3.47 -6.90 -6.85
CA CYS A 151 -2.45 -7.39 -5.91
C CYS A 151 -2.42 -8.93 -5.86
N GLU A 152 -3.59 -9.55 -5.83
CA GLU A 152 -3.79 -10.99 -5.76
C GLU A 152 -3.27 -11.75 -6.99
N THR A 153 -3.14 -11.06 -8.13
CA THR A 153 -2.58 -11.65 -9.35
C THR A 153 -1.14 -12.11 -9.13
N CYS A 154 -0.41 -11.43 -8.25
CA CYS A 154 0.96 -11.78 -7.88
C CYS A 154 1.03 -12.45 -6.51
N HIS A 155 0.32 -11.91 -5.51
CA HIS A 155 0.59 -12.21 -4.11
C HIS A 155 -0.11 -13.44 -3.50
N LYS A 156 -1.01 -14.09 -4.25
CA LYS A 156 -1.61 -15.36 -3.79
C LYS A 156 -0.72 -16.57 -4.08
N GLU A 157 -0.05 -16.60 -5.23
CA GLU A 157 0.63 -17.81 -5.71
C GLU A 157 2.06 -17.57 -6.21
N VAL A 158 2.35 -16.38 -6.76
CA VAL A 158 3.62 -16.12 -7.45
C VAL A 158 4.66 -15.55 -6.48
N PHE A 159 4.29 -14.53 -5.71
CA PHE A 159 5.20 -13.79 -4.82
C PHE A 159 4.65 -13.64 -3.42
N ALA A 160 5.36 -14.09 -2.40
CA ALA A 160 5.04 -13.72 -1.03
C ALA A 160 5.20 -12.21 -0.82
N MET A 161 4.32 -11.58 -0.03
CA MET A 161 4.48 -10.18 0.41
C MET A 161 5.53 -10.05 1.52
N LYS A 162 6.76 -10.50 1.21
CA LYS A 162 7.92 -10.42 2.09
C LYS A 162 9.15 -10.20 1.23
N LYS A 163 9.80 -9.03 1.38
CA LYS A 163 11.05 -8.73 0.68
C LYS A 163 12.11 -9.78 1.06
N GLY A 164 12.84 -10.29 0.07
CA GLY A 164 13.88 -11.30 0.28
C GLY A 164 13.37 -12.74 0.37
N ALA A 165 12.06 -12.99 0.29
CA ALA A 165 11.52 -14.35 0.42
C ALA A 165 12.02 -15.32 -0.65
N ILE A 166 12.24 -14.84 -1.89
CA ILE A 166 12.80 -15.65 -2.96
C ILE A 166 14.27 -15.93 -2.69
N GLU A 167 15.04 -14.91 -2.33
CA GLU A 167 16.45 -15.03 -2.01
C GLU A 167 16.68 -16.00 -0.84
N GLU A 168 15.82 -15.98 0.17
CA GLU A 168 15.82 -16.93 1.29
C GLU A 168 15.51 -18.36 0.84
N ALA A 169 14.43 -18.54 0.07
CA ALA A 169 13.97 -19.86 -0.37
C ALA A 169 14.94 -20.55 -1.34
N GLU A 170 15.67 -19.78 -2.14
CA GLU A 170 16.52 -20.29 -3.22
C GLU A 170 18.00 -20.44 -2.82
N GLN A 171 18.40 -20.01 -1.63
CA GLN A 171 19.80 -20.07 -1.16
C GLN A 171 20.39 -21.50 -1.17
N THR A 172 19.57 -22.52 -0.96
CA THR A 172 20.02 -23.93 -0.89
C THR A 172 20.05 -24.64 -2.26
N ASN A 173 19.51 -24.03 -3.32
CA ASN A 173 19.41 -24.63 -4.66
C ASN A 173 20.49 -24.13 -5.65
N ALA A 174 21.39 -23.23 -5.23
CA ALA A 174 22.41 -22.63 -6.10
C ALA A 174 23.34 -23.63 -6.79
N ASP A 175 23.53 -24.80 -6.16
CA ASP A 175 24.55 -25.80 -6.52
C ASP A 175 23.95 -27.03 -7.24
N SER A 176 22.67 -27.00 -7.59
CA SER A 176 21.97 -28.14 -8.20
C SER A 176 22.22 -28.21 -9.71
N GLY A 177 23.43 -28.58 -10.13
CA GLY A 177 23.71 -29.02 -11.50
C GLY A 177 23.53 -27.95 -12.59
N ASN A 178 22.63 -28.17 -13.55
CA ASN A 178 22.50 -27.33 -14.75
C ASN A 178 21.88 -25.96 -14.41
N LYS A 179 22.74 -24.97 -14.16
CA LYS A 179 22.37 -23.58 -13.88
C LYS A 179 21.37 -22.98 -14.88
N ARG A 180 21.44 -23.35 -16.16
CA ARG A 180 20.52 -22.83 -17.18
C ARG A 180 19.10 -23.31 -16.92
N GLU A 181 18.93 -24.60 -16.71
CA GLU A 181 17.63 -25.23 -16.44
C GLU A 181 17.01 -24.70 -15.13
N TYR A 182 17.84 -24.54 -14.10
CA TYR A 182 17.43 -23.93 -12.83
C TYR A 182 16.91 -22.49 -13.02
N LEU A 183 17.65 -21.64 -13.73
CA LEU A 183 17.25 -20.26 -13.98
C LEU A 183 16.01 -20.14 -14.88
N GLU A 184 15.82 -21.07 -15.81
CA GLU A 184 14.61 -21.15 -16.63
C GLU A 184 13.39 -21.55 -15.78
N LYS A 185 13.55 -22.55 -14.91
CA LYS A 185 12.51 -22.95 -13.96
C LYS A 185 12.09 -21.78 -13.05
N LEU A 186 13.05 -21.01 -12.54
CA LEU A 186 12.75 -19.85 -11.71
C LEU A 186 12.04 -18.74 -12.48
N HIS A 187 12.48 -18.44 -13.70
CA HIS A 187 11.75 -17.48 -14.54
C HIS A 187 10.31 -17.91 -14.73
N ASN A 188 10.07 -19.16 -15.14
CA ASN A 188 8.73 -19.69 -15.38
C ASN A 188 7.86 -19.70 -14.11
N LYS A 189 8.47 -19.90 -12.92
CA LYS A 189 7.78 -19.85 -11.64
C LYS A 189 7.38 -18.42 -11.22
N TYR A 190 8.19 -17.43 -11.54
CA TYR A 190 8.00 -16.04 -11.08
C TYR A 190 7.57 -15.13 -12.24
N CYS A 191 8.46 -14.30 -12.77
CA CYS A 191 8.15 -13.29 -13.79
C CYS A 191 7.53 -13.89 -15.06
N GLY A 192 7.96 -15.10 -15.43
CA GLY A 192 7.52 -15.85 -16.61
C GLY A 192 6.09 -16.39 -16.51
N THR A 193 5.43 -16.33 -15.36
CA THR A 193 3.98 -16.61 -15.26
C THR A 193 3.14 -15.66 -16.13
N CYS A 194 3.69 -14.46 -16.40
CA CYS A 194 3.11 -13.44 -17.25
C CYS A 194 4.03 -13.01 -18.42
N HIS A 195 5.34 -12.95 -18.23
CA HIS A 195 6.30 -12.58 -19.29
C HIS A 195 6.63 -13.73 -20.23
N ASP A 196 5.61 -14.35 -20.83
CA ASP A 196 5.67 -15.58 -21.61
C ASP A 196 5.44 -15.38 -23.12
N ALA A 197 5.42 -14.13 -23.60
CA ALA A 197 5.06 -13.71 -24.95
C ALA A 197 3.56 -13.82 -25.30
N SER A 198 2.73 -14.37 -24.41
CA SER A 198 1.28 -14.47 -24.59
C SER A 198 0.53 -13.39 -23.79
N LYS A 199 0.87 -13.21 -22.51
CA LYS A 199 0.23 -12.23 -21.61
C LYS A 199 0.98 -10.91 -21.59
N ALA A 200 2.30 -10.96 -21.61
CA ALA A 200 3.19 -9.81 -21.72
C ALA A 200 4.37 -10.13 -22.65
N PHE A 201 5.28 -9.17 -22.86
CA PHE A 201 6.46 -9.42 -23.68
C PHE A 201 7.25 -10.62 -23.16
N GLY A 202 7.72 -11.48 -24.07
CA GLY A 202 8.43 -12.70 -23.71
C GLY A 202 9.80 -12.42 -23.09
N TYR A 203 10.12 -13.11 -22.01
CA TYR A 203 11.37 -12.93 -21.25
C TYR A 203 12.64 -13.12 -22.09
N LEU A 204 12.60 -13.97 -23.13
CA LEU A 204 13.73 -14.22 -24.04
C LEU A 204 14.00 -13.09 -25.05
N THR A 205 13.11 -12.09 -25.16
CA THR A 205 13.17 -11.09 -26.23
C THR A 205 13.71 -9.74 -25.78
N ARG A 206 13.67 -9.42 -24.47
CA ARG A 206 13.93 -8.08 -23.94
C ARG A 206 14.65 -8.10 -22.59
N CYS A 207 15.80 -8.78 -22.51
CA CYS A 207 16.52 -9.00 -21.26
C CYS A 207 16.84 -7.71 -20.47
N THR A 208 17.19 -6.62 -21.16
CA THR A 208 17.56 -5.34 -20.53
C THR A 208 16.39 -4.58 -19.91
N VAL A 209 15.15 -5.01 -20.14
CA VAL A 209 13.96 -4.42 -19.50
C VAL A 209 13.85 -4.81 -18.04
N CYS A 210 14.51 -5.90 -17.61
CA CYS A 210 14.48 -6.36 -16.22
C CYS A 210 15.89 -6.48 -15.63
N HIS A 211 16.89 -6.85 -16.44
CA HIS A 211 18.28 -7.01 -16.01
C HIS A 211 19.07 -5.73 -16.24
N ILE A 212 19.33 -4.99 -15.17
CA ILE A 212 20.09 -3.72 -15.22
C ILE A 212 21.61 -3.94 -15.11
N GLY A 213 22.03 -5.16 -14.78
CA GLY A 213 23.43 -5.51 -14.57
C GLY A 213 24.05 -4.83 -13.33
N VAL A 214 25.32 -5.15 -13.05
CA VAL A 214 26.00 -4.67 -11.84
C VAL A 214 26.14 -3.15 -11.81
N LYS A 215 26.48 -2.51 -12.94
CA LYS A 215 26.61 -1.05 -13.03
C LYS A 215 25.28 -0.33 -12.80
N GLY A 216 24.18 -0.87 -13.33
CA GLY A 216 22.85 -0.33 -13.10
C GLY A 216 22.41 -0.46 -11.64
N ASN A 217 22.70 -1.61 -11.01
CA ASN A 217 22.45 -1.80 -9.59
C ASN A 217 23.25 -0.83 -8.72
N ASP A 218 24.53 -0.66 -8.99
CA ASP A 218 25.40 0.23 -8.21
C ASP A 218 24.92 1.69 -8.32
N ALA A 219 24.46 2.11 -9.51
CA ALA A 219 23.84 3.41 -9.71
C ALA A 219 22.52 3.58 -8.92
N LEU A 220 21.67 2.55 -8.88
CA LEU A 220 20.43 2.58 -8.07
C LEU A 220 20.70 2.62 -6.56
N GLN A 221 21.78 1.99 -6.10
CA GLN A 221 22.17 1.96 -4.69
C GLN A 221 22.98 3.19 -4.27
N GLY A 222 23.22 4.16 -5.17
CA GLY A 222 24.00 5.36 -4.87
C GLY A 222 25.48 5.07 -4.59
N VAL A 223 26.00 3.94 -5.07
CA VAL A 223 27.41 3.59 -4.91
C VAL A 223 28.22 4.33 -5.97
N GLU A 224 28.90 5.41 -5.59
CA GLU A 224 29.86 6.09 -6.45
C GLU A 224 31.00 5.13 -6.84
N GLN A 225 31.06 4.78 -8.12
CA GLN A 225 32.18 4.03 -8.66
C GLN A 225 33.43 4.93 -8.64
N LYS A 226 34.39 4.63 -7.75
CA LYS A 226 35.78 5.07 -7.94
C LYS A 226 36.21 4.57 -9.32
N LYS A 227 36.45 5.49 -10.25
CA LYS A 227 37.04 5.20 -11.55
C LYS A 227 38.45 4.63 -11.33
N GLU A 228 38.57 3.32 -11.26
CA GLU A 228 39.86 2.68 -11.53
C GLU A 228 40.09 2.76 -13.04
N GLY A 229 41.03 3.62 -13.43
CA GLY A 229 41.40 3.83 -14.82
C GLY A 229 41.91 2.53 -15.42
N HIS A 230 41.21 2.03 -16.44
CA HIS A 230 41.77 1.00 -17.31
C HIS A 230 43.02 1.57 -18.00
N GLY A 231 44.15 0.91 -17.73
CA GLY A 231 45.48 1.29 -18.21
C GLY A 231 45.51 1.48 -19.73
N GLU A 232 46.24 2.51 -20.14
CA GLU A 232 46.61 2.78 -21.53
C GLU A 232 47.21 1.52 -22.17
N SER A 233 46.58 1.01 -23.23
CA SER A 233 47.28 0.12 -24.15
C SER A 233 48.27 0.96 -24.94
N LYS A 234 49.55 0.82 -24.62
CA LYS A 234 50.63 1.32 -25.47
C LYS A 234 50.65 0.51 -26.76
N HIS A 235 50.43 1.20 -27.86
CA HIS A 235 50.80 0.76 -29.21
C HIS A 235 52.32 0.65 -29.36
#